data_AF-A0A387FTL5-F1
#
_entry.id   AF-A0A387FTL5-F1
#
_cell.length_a   1.000
_cell.length_b   1.000
_cell.length_c   1.000
_cell.angle_alpha   90.00
_cell.angle_beta   90.00
_cell.angle_gamma   90.00
#
_symmetry.space_group_name_H-M   'P 1'
#
loop_
_entity.id
_entity.type
_entity.pdbx_description
1 polymer ?
#
loop_
_entity_poly.entity_id
_entity_poly.type
_entity_poly.pdbx_seq_one_letter_code
_entity_poly.pdbx_strand_id
1 'polypeptide(L)'
;MTDTEDDQNTKNAKYLLGLAFVQQLTLNSAQIRFDDASFTNRAFDYMSKWDHVTRAQSANSLAAEILASTAQLGIPDLREALSMAVVEYFNDPKSLTISATPAKPVPMSTVIEAAKNARESIPKMIGLKVTSND
;
A
#
# COMPACT_ATOMS: atom_id res chain seq x y z
N MET A 1 -24.78 -29.29 -25.27
CA MET A 1 -24.58 -27.85 -25.04
C MET A 1 -25.17 -27.51 -23.68
N THR A 2 -24.47 -27.86 -22.59
CA THR A 2 -24.95 -27.65 -21.19
C THR A 2 -23.84 -27.22 -20.23
N ASP A 3 -22.57 -27.28 -20.64
CA ASP A 3 -21.43 -26.94 -19.78
C ASP A 3 -21.29 -25.43 -19.49
N THR A 4 -21.83 -24.54 -20.32
CA THR A 4 -21.61 -23.10 -20.20
C THR A 4 -22.55 -22.38 -19.23
N GLU A 5 -23.76 -22.90 -19.01
CA GLU A 5 -24.76 -22.29 -18.11
C GLU A 5 -24.48 -22.61 -16.64
N ASP A 6 -24.06 -23.84 -16.33
CA ASP A 6 -23.71 -24.26 -14.96
C ASP A 6 -22.43 -23.56 -14.47
N ASP A 7 -21.48 -23.31 -15.38
CA ASP A 7 -20.26 -22.55 -15.10
C ASP A 7 -20.54 -21.07 -14.83
N GLN A 8 -21.47 -20.45 -15.58
CA GLN A 8 -21.89 -19.06 -15.33
C GLN A 8 -22.67 -18.92 -14.02
N ASN A 9 -23.60 -19.83 -13.74
CA ASN A 9 -24.31 -19.86 -12.47
C ASN A 9 -23.38 -20.08 -11.29
N THR A 10 -22.38 -20.97 -11.43
CA THR A 10 -21.37 -21.20 -10.39
C THR A 10 -20.46 -19.99 -10.20
N LYS A 11 -20.06 -19.29 -11.27
CA LYS A 11 -19.28 -18.04 -11.18
C LYS A 11 -20.08 -16.93 -10.51
N ASN A 12 -21.35 -16.78 -10.88
CA ASN A 12 -22.27 -15.81 -10.25
C ASN A 12 -22.49 -16.14 -8.77
N ALA A 13 -22.69 -17.41 -8.42
CA ALA A 13 -22.83 -17.85 -7.04
C ALA A 13 -21.55 -17.60 -6.22
N LYS A 14 -20.37 -17.92 -6.75
CA LYS A 14 -19.08 -17.64 -6.10
C LYS A 14 -18.87 -16.13 -5.90
N TYR A 15 -19.26 -15.31 -6.88
CA TYR A 15 -19.21 -13.86 -6.76
C TYR A 15 -20.15 -13.33 -5.66
N LEU A 16 -21.40 -13.79 -5.63
CA LEU A 16 -22.37 -13.43 -4.60
C LEU A 16 -21.91 -13.87 -3.20
N LEU A 17 -21.32 -15.06 -3.07
CA LEU A 17 -20.71 -15.54 -1.83
C LEU A 17 -19.53 -14.66 -1.40
N GLY A 18 -18.67 -14.25 -2.34
CA GLY A 18 -17.57 -13.32 -2.09
C GLY A 18 -18.06 -11.96 -1.60
N LEU A 19 -19.13 -11.42 -2.19
CA LEU A 19 -19.76 -10.19 -1.71
C LEU A 19 -20.35 -10.35 -0.31
N ALA A 20 -21.02 -11.47 -0.03
CA ALA A 20 -21.56 -11.75 1.30
C ALA A 20 -20.45 -11.85 2.37
N PHE A 21 -19.29 -12.41 2.01
CA PHE A 21 -18.12 -12.47 2.90
C PHE A 21 -17.58 -11.06 3.20
N VAL A 22 -17.40 -10.22 2.18
CA VAL A 22 -16.93 -8.84 2.35
C VAL A 22 -17.86 -8.02 3.27
N GLN A 23 -19.17 -8.25 3.22
CA GLN A 23 -20.13 -7.58 4.11
C GLN A 23 -19.93 -7.94 5.59
N GLN A 24 -19.34 -9.10 5.89
CA GLN A 24 -19.04 -9.53 7.26
C GLN A 24 -17.61 -9.20 7.71
N LEU A 25 -16.74 -8.75 6.80
CA LEU A 25 -15.37 -8.39 7.13
C LEU A 25 -15.32 -7.03 7.85
N THR A 26 -14.59 -7.02 8.96
CA THR A 26 -14.30 -5.81 9.72
C THR A 26 -12.79 -5.67 9.85
N LEU A 27 -12.26 -4.51 9.47
CA LEU A 27 -10.87 -4.14 9.66
C LEU A 27 -10.64 -3.77 11.13
N ASN A 28 -9.95 -4.65 11.85
CA ASN A 28 -9.46 -4.37 13.20
C ASN A 28 -8.02 -3.84 13.16
N SER A 29 -7.18 -4.53 12.41
CA SER A 29 -5.82 -4.12 12.11
C SER A 29 -5.32 -4.83 10.85
N ALA A 30 -4.37 -4.23 10.15
CA ALA A 30 -3.58 -4.86 9.10
C ALA A 30 -2.17 -4.28 9.13
N GLN A 31 -1.16 -5.10 8.86
CA GLN A 31 0.22 -4.65 8.80
C GLN A 31 1.00 -5.42 7.74
N ILE A 32 1.81 -4.69 6.98
CA ILE A 32 2.83 -5.22 6.09
C ILE A 32 4.15 -4.61 6.55
N ARG A 33 5.17 -5.44 6.73
CA ARG A 33 6.52 -5.02 7.08
C ARG A 33 7.52 -5.63 6.13
N PHE A 34 8.46 -4.82 5.68
CA PHE A 34 9.63 -5.23 4.91
C PHE A 34 10.87 -5.04 5.78
N ASP A 35 11.56 -6.13 6.09
CA ASP A 35 12.85 -6.12 6.79
C ASP A 35 13.99 -6.16 5.76
N ASP A 36 14.84 -5.14 5.77
CA ASP A 36 15.98 -5.01 4.88
C ASP A 36 17.28 -5.26 5.63
N ALA A 37 17.97 -6.34 5.24
CA ALA A 37 19.28 -6.68 5.79
C ALA A 37 20.45 -6.13 4.94
N SER A 38 20.19 -5.61 3.73
CA SER A 38 21.13 -4.99 2.77
C SER A 38 20.59 -4.96 1.34
N PHE A 39 19.41 -5.54 1.07
CA PHE A 39 18.90 -5.72 -0.29
C PHE A 39 18.75 -4.38 -1.01
N THR A 40 18.13 -3.40 -0.36
CA THR A 40 17.87 -2.07 -0.91
C THR A 40 19.17 -1.37 -1.30
N ASN A 41 20.18 -1.40 -0.42
CA ASN A 41 21.50 -0.82 -0.71
C ASN A 41 22.18 -1.49 -1.92
N ARG A 42 22.07 -2.81 -2.04
CA ARG A 42 22.61 -3.57 -3.18
C ARG A 42 21.87 -3.28 -4.48
N ALA A 43 20.55 -3.11 -4.42
CA ALA A 43 19.75 -2.72 -5.58
C ALA A 43 20.17 -1.34 -6.08
N PHE A 44 20.31 -0.35 -5.18
CA PHE A 44 20.80 0.96 -5.56
C PHE A 44 22.24 0.93 -6.08
N ASP A 45 23.13 0.14 -5.50
CA ASP A 45 24.49 -0.06 -6.03
C ASP A 45 24.50 -0.61 -7.44
N TYR A 46 23.59 -1.54 -7.72
CA TYR A 46 23.47 -2.12 -9.05
C TYR A 46 22.97 -1.07 -10.05
N MET A 47 21.89 -0.35 -9.72
CA MET A 47 21.34 0.72 -10.57
C MET A 47 22.35 1.84 -10.80
N SER A 48 23.03 2.28 -9.75
CA SER A 48 23.96 3.40 -9.83
C SER A 48 25.18 3.09 -10.72
N LYS A 49 25.61 1.82 -10.76
CA LYS A 49 26.66 1.35 -11.68
C LYS A 49 26.21 1.37 -13.14
N TRP A 50 24.95 1.03 -13.41
CA TRP A 50 24.38 1.05 -14.77
C TRP A 50 24.25 2.46 -15.31
N ASP A 51 23.75 3.38 -14.48
CA ASP A 51 23.46 4.77 -14.90
C ASP A 51 24.66 5.72 -14.69
N HIS A 52 25.80 5.20 -14.23
CA HIS A 52 27.00 5.98 -13.89
C HIS A 52 26.75 7.12 -12.88
N VAL A 53 25.90 6.87 -11.89
CA VAL A 53 25.55 7.82 -10.81
C VAL A 53 25.97 7.27 -9.44
N THR A 54 25.83 8.09 -8.41
CA THR A 54 26.02 7.67 -7.02
C THR A 54 24.79 6.93 -6.49
N ARG A 55 24.97 6.06 -5.49
CA ARG A 55 23.87 5.37 -4.79
C ARG A 55 22.82 6.36 -4.28
N ALA A 56 23.27 7.47 -3.69
CA ALA A 56 22.40 8.52 -3.16
C ALA A 56 21.55 9.17 -4.25
N GLN A 57 22.12 9.40 -5.44
CA GLN A 57 21.36 9.90 -6.58
C GLN A 57 20.30 8.90 -7.05
N SER A 58 20.61 7.60 -7.14
CA SER A 58 19.62 6.57 -7.47
C SER A 58 18.49 6.51 -6.44
N ALA A 59 18.82 6.55 -5.14
CA ALA A 59 17.85 6.55 -4.05
C ALA A 59 16.94 7.80 -4.10
N ASN A 60 17.52 8.98 -4.34
CA ASN A 60 16.77 10.22 -4.45
C ASN A 60 15.82 10.23 -5.67
N SER A 61 16.27 9.70 -6.82
CA SER A 61 15.43 9.57 -8.01
C SER A 61 14.23 8.66 -7.77
N LEU A 62 14.46 7.50 -7.13
CA LEU A 62 13.37 6.58 -6.80
C LEU A 62 12.40 7.19 -5.78
N ALA A 63 12.92 7.89 -4.76
CA ALA A 63 12.08 8.59 -3.79
C ALA A 63 11.19 9.64 -4.48
N ALA A 64 11.77 10.43 -5.38
CA ALA A 64 11.04 11.44 -6.14
C ALA A 64 9.94 10.81 -7.00
N GLU A 65 10.21 9.68 -7.64
CA GLU A 65 9.22 8.93 -8.42
C GLU A 65 8.06 8.44 -7.54
N ILE A 66 8.37 7.77 -6.41
CA ILE A 66 7.35 7.28 -5.46
C ILE A 66 6.48 8.43 -4.95
N LEU A 67 7.09 9.56 -4.60
CA LEU A 67 6.37 10.74 -4.11
C LEU A 67 5.54 11.41 -5.20
N ALA A 68 6.02 11.45 -6.44
CA ALA A 68 5.28 11.96 -7.57
C ALA A 68 4.05 11.07 -7.87
N SER A 69 4.20 9.75 -7.89
CA SER A 69 3.09 8.81 -8.05
C SER A 69 2.07 8.94 -6.92
N THR A 70 2.53 9.12 -5.68
CA THR A 70 1.64 9.31 -4.53
C THR A 70 0.90 10.64 -4.58
N ALA A 71 1.55 11.71 -5.05
CA ALA A 71 0.91 13.01 -5.23
C ALA A 71 -0.24 12.94 -6.25
N GLN A 72 -0.13 12.12 -7.29
CA GLN A 72 -1.19 11.92 -8.29
C GLN A 72 -2.46 11.26 -7.71
N LEU A 73 -2.37 10.58 -6.57
CA LEU A 73 -3.53 9.97 -5.91
C LEU A 73 -4.46 11.02 -5.28
N GLY A 74 -3.98 12.25 -5.06
CA GLY A 74 -4.77 13.32 -4.46
C GLY A 74 -5.11 13.08 -2.99
N ILE A 75 -4.23 12.42 -2.23
CA ILE A 75 -4.44 12.09 -0.82
C ILE A 75 -3.31 12.73 0.02
N PRO A 76 -3.52 13.94 0.59
CA PRO A 76 -2.47 14.69 1.28
C PRO A 76 -1.85 13.94 2.47
N ASP A 77 -2.67 13.32 3.32
CA ASP A 77 -2.22 12.59 4.52
C ASP A 77 -1.31 11.41 4.16
N LEU A 78 -1.64 10.69 3.07
CA LEU A 78 -0.81 9.59 2.57
C LEU A 78 0.54 10.11 2.07
N ARG A 79 0.55 11.23 1.34
CA ARG A 79 1.77 11.85 0.84
C ARG A 79 2.69 12.27 1.99
N GLU A 80 2.14 12.88 3.03
CA GLU A 80 2.92 13.29 4.21
C GLU A 80 3.54 12.08 4.92
N ALA A 81 2.71 11.08 5.26
CA ALA A 81 3.18 9.86 5.94
C ALA A 81 4.27 9.12 5.14
N LEU A 82 4.08 9.02 3.82
CA LEU A 82 5.04 8.34 2.95
C LEU A 82 6.32 9.14 2.74
N SER A 83 6.24 10.48 2.66
CA SER A 83 7.41 11.33 2.43
C SER A 83 8.48 11.19 3.51
N MET A 84 8.07 11.15 4.77
CA MET A 84 8.98 10.97 5.89
C MET A 84 9.59 9.57 5.88
N ALA A 85 8.74 8.55 5.77
CA ALA A 85 9.17 7.15 5.85
C ALA A 85 10.11 6.76 4.69
N VAL A 86 9.81 7.15 3.45
CA VAL A 86 10.64 6.79 2.28
C VAL A 86 12.02 7.42 2.37
N VAL A 87 12.11 8.70 2.75
CA VAL A 87 13.41 9.39 2.88
C VAL A 87 14.23 8.76 4.00
N GLU A 88 13.64 8.50 5.15
CA GLU A 88 14.32 7.84 6.28
C GLU A 88 14.80 6.43 5.90
N TYR A 89 13.92 5.64 5.27
CA TYR A 89 14.22 4.29 4.85
C TYR A 89 15.32 4.24 3.79
N PHE A 90 15.30 5.08 2.76
CA PHE A 90 16.34 5.05 1.73
C PHE A 90 17.70 5.57 2.19
N ASN A 91 17.75 6.42 3.23
CA ASN A 91 19.00 6.88 3.81
C ASN A 91 19.68 5.81 4.68
N ASP A 92 18.90 5.06 5.46
CA ASP A 92 19.39 3.99 6.34
C ASP A 92 18.40 2.83 6.35
N PRO A 93 18.38 1.98 5.29
CA PRO A 93 17.34 0.96 5.14
C PRO A 93 17.52 -0.17 6.17
N LYS A 94 16.52 -0.32 7.04
CA LYS A 94 16.41 -1.44 7.99
C LYS A 94 15.04 -2.06 7.96
N SER A 95 14.01 -1.24 8.03
CA SER A 95 12.63 -1.70 7.99
C SER A 95 11.70 -0.63 7.43
N LEU A 96 10.67 -1.08 6.71
CA LEU A 96 9.56 -0.24 6.27
C LEU A 96 8.26 -0.94 6.66
N THR A 97 7.47 -0.29 7.50
CA THR A 97 6.21 -0.81 8.03
C THR A 97 5.05 0.05 7.54
N ILE A 98 4.06 -0.59 6.91
CA ILE A 98 2.77 0.01 6.55
C ILE A 98 1.70 -0.68 7.38
N SER A 99 0.99 0.07 8.20
CA SER A 99 -0.06 -0.46 9.07
C SER A 99 -1.36 0.33 8.93
N ALA A 100 -2.47 -0.35 9.13
CA ALA A 100 -3.80 0.22 9.22
C ALA A 100 -4.38 -0.23 10.57
N THR A 101 -4.41 0.67 11.53
CA THR A 101 -4.95 0.42 12.88
C THR A 101 -6.02 1.46 13.20
N PRO A 102 -7.27 1.25 12.75
CA PRO A 102 -8.32 2.23 12.96
C PRO A 102 -8.67 2.37 14.45
N ALA A 103 -9.06 3.57 14.87
CA ALA A 103 -9.43 3.84 16.26
C ALA A 103 -10.66 3.04 16.75
N LYS A 104 -11.50 2.58 15.81
CA LYS A 104 -12.62 1.67 16.03
C LYS A 104 -12.67 0.68 14.87
N PRO A 105 -13.13 -0.57 15.08
CA PRO A 105 -13.28 -1.53 13.99
C PRO A 105 -14.13 -0.95 12.84
N VAL A 106 -13.64 -1.05 11.61
CA VAL A 106 -14.29 -0.46 10.42
C VAL A 106 -14.81 -1.57 9.50
N PRO A 107 -16.11 -1.61 9.15
CA PRO A 107 -16.63 -2.55 8.17
C PRO A 107 -15.97 -2.36 6.80
N MET A 108 -15.61 -3.45 6.12
CA MET A 108 -14.99 -3.37 4.78
C MET A 108 -15.91 -2.74 3.74
N SER A 109 -17.24 -2.84 3.92
CA SER A 109 -18.23 -2.13 3.11
C SER A 109 -18.02 -0.60 3.16
N THR A 110 -17.78 -0.04 4.34
CA THR A 110 -17.46 1.39 4.52
C THR A 110 -16.13 1.76 3.87
N VAL A 111 -15.12 0.89 3.94
CA VAL A 111 -13.83 1.11 3.25
C VAL A 111 -14.02 1.20 1.74
N ILE A 112 -14.79 0.29 1.16
CA ILE A 112 -15.08 0.26 -0.28
C ILE A 112 -15.92 1.48 -0.70
N GLU A 113 -16.85 1.92 0.13
CA GLU A 113 -17.63 3.14 -0.12
C GLU A 113 -16.76 4.40 -0.12
N ALA A 114 -15.88 4.55 0.88
CA ALA A 114 -14.92 5.66 0.94
C ALA A 114 -13.95 5.63 -0.24
N ALA A 115 -13.52 4.44 -0.69
CA ALA A 115 -12.67 4.29 -1.88
C ALA A 115 -13.30 4.86 -3.15
N LYS A 116 -14.63 4.83 -3.27
CA LYS A 116 -15.35 5.37 -4.43
C LYS A 116 -15.65 6.86 -4.28
N ASN A 117 -16.07 7.29 -3.09
CA ASN A 117 -16.71 8.60 -2.91
C ASN A 117 -15.89 9.59 -2.08
N ALA A 118 -14.92 9.13 -1.28
CA ALA A 118 -14.21 9.93 -0.29
C ALA A 118 -12.77 9.46 -0.08
N ARG A 119 -11.99 9.34 -1.17
CA ARG A 119 -10.63 8.76 -1.15
C ARG A 119 -9.69 9.41 -0.13
N GLU A 120 -9.82 10.72 0.06
CA GLU A 120 -9.02 11.50 1.02
C GLU A 120 -9.27 11.09 2.48
N SER A 121 -10.45 10.53 2.80
CA SER A 121 -10.79 10.12 4.17
C SER A 121 -10.19 8.77 4.56
N ILE A 122 -9.76 7.97 3.58
CA ILE A 122 -9.33 6.58 3.82
C ILE A 122 -8.17 6.49 4.81
N PRO A 123 -7.05 7.23 4.65
CA PRO A 123 -5.90 7.09 5.56
C PRO A 123 -6.30 7.31 7.01
N LYS A 124 -7.07 8.36 7.28
CA LYS A 124 -7.56 8.65 8.63
C LYS A 124 -8.54 7.60 9.14
N MET A 125 -9.46 7.15 8.29
CA MET A 125 -10.47 6.16 8.65
C MET A 125 -9.84 4.82 9.05
N ILE A 126 -8.85 4.34 8.30
CA ILE A 126 -8.19 3.05 8.57
C ILE A 126 -7.03 3.18 9.58
N GLY A 127 -6.75 4.39 10.09
CA GLY A 127 -5.60 4.64 10.94
C GLY A 127 -4.29 4.27 10.25
N LEU A 128 -4.12 4.68 9.00
CA LEU A 128 -2.93 4.40 8.22
C LEU A 128 -1.71 5.03 8.86
N LYS A 129 -0.65 4.24 9.01
CA LYS A 129 0.66 4.69 9.46
C LYS A 129 1.74 4.07 8.58
N VAL A 130 2.70 4.89 8.17
CA VAL A 130 3.91 4.47 7.49
C VAL A 130 5.08 4.82 8.41
N THR A 131 5.85 3.82 8.82
CA THR A 131 7.04 3.98 9.67
C THR A 131 8.25 3.32 9.02
N SER A 132 9.42 3.84 9.35
CA SER A 132 10.69 3.30 8.91
C SER A 132 11.58 3.09 10.12
N ASN A 133 12.43 2.06 10.04
CA ASN A 133 13.47 1.78 11.02
C ASN A 133 12.96 1.53 12.45
N ASP A 134 11.76 0.96 12.56
CA ASP A 134 11.14 0.43 13.78
C ASP A 134 11.39 -1.07 13.98
#